data_AF-A0A1G6RSV9-F1
#
_entry.id   AF-A0A1G6RSV9-F1
#
_cell.length_a   1.000
_cell.length_b   1.000
_cell.length_c   1.000
_cell.angle_alpha   90.00
_cell.angle_beta   90.00
_cell.angle_gamma   90.00
#
_symmetry.space_group_name_H-M   'P 1'
#
loop_
_entity.id
_entity.type
_entity.pdbx_description
1 polymer ?
#
loop_
_entity_poly.entity_id
_entity_poly.type
_entity_poly.pdbx_seq_one_letter_code
_entity_poly.pdbx_strand_id
1 'polypeptide(L)'
;MSGFSGYMSRVGIRAATVDTQLAKRNFYPGEEVEGEVVIKGGAVEQRVEKIDLRLMVSIQREASTRHYTWQTYPLEGVVIAPREEQRVPFTIRLPYDLPISGANHHISIKTGLDIEKAIDPSDSDRILVELHPKAKAVIEVFEKLNFRLHQRDSEAASKYRSQRPFVMEYELKPVFGSHYAETFDEVELAFEEIDGDLGVAMLIDQRRSGLAEKLDLDETLVKFPVTDAALAKPRLLKETIQDQLERFI
;
A
#
# COMPACT_ATOMS: atom_id res chain seq x y z
N MET A 1 -41.82 -15.74 -17.10
CA MET A 1 -41.86 -14.66 -16.09
C MET A 1 -40.41 -14.28 -15.82
N SER A 2 -39.92 -13.25 -16.52
CA SER A 2 -39.68 -11.90 -15.95
C SER A 2 -38.32 -11.89 -15.23
N GLY A 3 -37.26 -11.19 -15.65
CA GLY A 3 -37.19 -9.93 -16.39
C GLY A 3 -36.32 -8.97 -15.58
N PHE A 4 -34.99 -9.03 -15.72
CA PHE A 4 -34.06 -8.16 -14.98
C PHE A 4 -32.81 -7.74 -15.78
N SER A 5 -32.87 -7.72 -17.12
CA SER A 5 -31.73 -7.30 -17.96
C SER A 5 -31.92 -5.92 -18.65
N GLY A 6 -33.05 -5.24 -18.42
CA GLY A 6 -33.41 -4.03 -19.20
C GLY A 6 -33.26 -2.67 -18.51
N TYR A 7 -32.99 -2.60 -17.21
CA TYR A 7 -33.06 -1.31 -16.47
C TYR A 7 -31.71 -0.61 -16.28
N MET A 8 -30.57 -1.30 -16.39
CA MET A 8 -29.25 -0.64 -16.26
C MET A 8 -28.76 0.03 -17.56
N SER A 9 -29.25 -0.40 -18.72
CA SER A 9 -28.78 0.10 -20.03
C SER A 9 -29.42 1.42 -20.48
N ARG A 10 -30.49 1.89 -19.81
CA ARG A 10 -31.16 3.17 -20.13
C ARG A 10 -30.79 4.34 -19.22
N VAL A 11 -30.27 4.06 -18.02
CA VAL A 11 -29.83 5.10 -17.07
C VAL A 11 -28.46 5.67 -17.46
N GLY A 12 -27.58 4.86 -18.03
CA GLY A 12 -26.22 5.28 -18.46
C GLY A 12 -26.15 6.16 -19.72
N ILE A 13 -27.23 6.29 -20.49
CA ILE A 13 -27.24 7.10 -21.74
C ILE A 13 -27.42 8.60 -21.44
N ARG A 14 -27.86 8.95 -20.22
CA ARG A 14 -28.22 10.34 -19.87
C ARG A 14 -27.27 11.02 -18.89
N ALA A 15 -26.46 10.28 -18.15
CA ALA A 15 -25.53 10.81 -17.16
C ALA A 15 -24.10 10.78 -17.70
N ALA A 16 -23.25 11.67 -17.18
CA ALA A 16 -21.84 11.66 -17.44
C ALA A 16 -21.21 10.31 -17.04
N THR A 17 -20.17 9.90 -17.74
CA THR A 17 -19.37 8.72 -17.41
C THR A 17 -17.94 9.13 -17.13
N VAL A 18 -17.23 8.32 -16.33
CA VAL A 18 -15.83 8.54 -15.99
C VAL A 18 -15.02 7.29 -16.32
N ASP A 19 -13.79 7.49 -16.79
CA ASP A 19 -12.80 6.46 -17.10
C ASP A 19 -11.41 6.99 -16.75
N THR A 20 -10.65 6.24 -15.96
CA THR A 20 -9.32 6.66 -15.49
C THR A 20 -8.26 5.97 -16.32
N GLN A 21 -7.41 6.76 -16.97
CA GLN A 21 -6.37 6.24 -17.86
C GLN A 21 -5.00 6.49 -17.23
N LEU A 22 -4.40 5.41 -16.72
CA LEU A 22 -3.08 5.43 -16.12
C LEU A 22 -1.99 5.25 -17.19
N ALA A 23 -0.88 5.98 -17.09
CA ALA A 23 0.25 5.84 -18.01
C ALA A 23 0.90 4.45 -17.97
N LYS A 24 0.84 3.78 -16.81
CA LYS A 24 1.26 2.40 -16.60
C LYS A 24 0.45 1.76 -15.46
N ARG A 25 0.62 0.45 -15.26
CA ARG A 25 -0.09 -0.31 -14.21
C ARG A 25 0.81 -0.92 -13.14
N ASN A 26 2.13 -0.81 -13.25
CA ASN A 26 3.09 -1.34 -12.30
C ASN A 26 3.79 -0.20 -11.57
N PHE A 27 3.78 -0.25 -10.24
CA PHE A 27 4.35 0.79 -9.39
C PHE A 27 5.02 0.18 -8.14
N TYR A 28 5.71 0.99 -7.36
CA TYR A 28 6.11 0.70 -5.99
C TYR A 28 5.70 1.84 -5.02
N PRO A 29 5.62 1.60 -3.70
CA PRO A 29 5.35 2.65 -2.72
C PRO A 29 6.30 3.85 -2.87
N GLY A 30 5.82 5.09 -2.75
CA GLY A 30 6.62 6.30 -3.00
C GLY A 30 6.72 6.74 -4.46
N GLU A 31 6.33 5.90 -5.42
CA GLU A 31 6.35 6.24 -6.84
C GLU A 31 5.20 7.18 -7.24
N GLU A 32 5.45 8.01 -8.26
CA GLU A 32 4.43 8.88 -8.84
C GLU A 32 3.59 8.13 -9.89
N VAL A 33 2.28 8.27 -9.76
CA VAL A 33 1.29 7.78 -10.71
C VAL A 33 0.82 8.96 -11.55
N GLU A 34 1.06 8.86 -12.85
CA GLU A 34 0.58 9.80 -13.85
C GLU A 34 -0.60 9.20 -14.62
N GLY A 35 -1.60 10.03 -14.90
CA GLY A 35 -2.76 9.62 -15.68
C GLY A 35 -3.71 10.77 -15.99
N GLU A 36 -4.84 10.42 -16.57
CA GLU A 36 -5.93 11.34 -16.89
C GLU A 36 -7.26 10.75 -16.44
N VAL A 37 -8.13 11.59 -15.88
CA VAL A 37 -9.55 11.27 -15.71
C VAL A 37 -10.27 11.75 -16.96
N VAL A 38 -10.83 10.80 -17.72
CA VAL A 38 -11.62 11.06 -18.92
C VAL A 38 -13.09 11.10 -18.54
N ILE A 39 -13.71 12.26 -18.69
CA ILE A 39 -15.12 12.50 -18.38
C ILE A 39 -15.87 12.69 -19.69
N LYS A 40 -16.95 11.94 -19.90
CA LYS A 40 -17.85 12.11 -21.04
C LYS A 40 -19.19 12.62 -20.55
N GLY A 41 -19.60 13.79 -21.05
CA GLY A 41 -20.86 14.44 -20.69
C GLY A 41 -22.08 13.64 -21.13
N GLY A 42 -23.14 13.72 -20.33
CA GLY A 42 -24.41 13.08 -20.60
C GLY A 42 -25.26 13.81 -21.65
N ALA A 43 -26.59 13.75 -21.47
CA ALA A 43 -27.54 14.38 -22.38
C ALA A 43 -27.76 15.89 -22.12
N VAL A 44 -27.37 16.36 -20.94
CA VAL A 44 -27.48 17.75 -20.49
C VAL A 44 -26.15 18.18 -19.88
N GLU A 45 -25.96 19.49 -19.71
CA GLU A 45 -24.81 20.03 -18.98
C GLU A 45 -24.86 19.55 -17.53
N GLN A 46 -23.70 19.17 -16.99
CA GLN A 46 -23.56 18.73 -15.61
C GLN A 46 -22.37 19.43 -14.96
N ARG A 47 -22.54 19.80 -13.69
CA ARG A 47 -21.47 20.34 -12.87
C ARG A 47 -20.95 19.23 -11.96
N VAL A 48 -19.67 18.92 -12.11
CA VAL A 48 -18.91 18.04 -11.22
C VAL A 48 -18.27 18.95 -10.16
N GLU A 49 -18.71 18.88 -8.91
CA GLU A 49 -18.15 19.73 -7.85
C GLU A 49 -16.75 19.28 -7.46
N LYS A 50 -16.52 17.96 -7.50
CA LYS A 50 -15.25 17.35 -7.11
C LYS A 50 -15.02 16.04 -7.84
N ILE A 51 -13.75 15.77 -8.14
CA ILE A 51 -13.28 14.47 -8.61
C ILE A 51 -12.43 13.86 -7.51
N ASP A 52 -12.78 12.67 -7.03
CA ASP A 52 -12.02 11.98 -5.99
C ASP A 52 -11.32 10.74 -6.55
N LEU A 53 -9.99 10.76 -6.55
CA LEU A 53 -9.16 9.58 -6.75
C LEU A 53 -8.89 8.93 -5.39
N ARG A 54 -9.34 7.70 -5.18
CA ARG A 54 -9.13 6.95 -3.94
C ARG A 54 -8.22 5.76 -4.20
N LEU A 55 -7.08 5.73 -3.53
CA LEU A 55 -6.22 4.56 -3.48
C LEU A 55 -6.84 3.56 -2.51
N MET A 56 -7.30 2.43 -3.04
CA MET A 56 -8.01 1.39 -2.33
C MET A 56 -7.09 0.19 -2.13
N VAL A 57 -7.10 -0.39 -0.93
CA VAL A 57 -6.53 -1.71 -0.65
C VAL A 57 -7.66 -2.68 -0.30
N SER A 58 -7.71 -3.80 -1.01
CA SER A 58 -8.69 -4.86 -0.80
C SER A 58 -8.00 -6.13 -0.34
N ILE A 59 -8.35 -6.61 0.85
CA ILE A 59 -7.82 -7.84 1.44
C ILE A 59 -8.89 -8.91 1.42
N GLN A 60 -8.63 -10.00 0.70
CA GLN A 60 -9.46 -11.19 0.71
C GLN A 60 -9.06 -12.09 1.87
N ARG A 61 -9.98 -12.32 2.80
CA ARG A 61 -9.90 -13.38 3.83
C ARG A 61 -10.96 -14.43 3.51
N GLU A 62 -10.78 -15.66 3.98
CA GLU A 62 -11.55 -16.86 3.61
C GLU A 62 -13.04 -16.62 3.26
N ALA A 63 -13.77 -15.92 4.13
CA ALA A 63 -15.21 -15.68 3.96
C ALA A 63 -15.60 -14.24 3.57
N SER A 64 -14.66 -13.30 3.43
CA SER A 64 -14.99 -11.90 3.13
C SER A 64 -13.83 -11.11 2.51
N THR A 65 -14.17 -10.11 1.70
CA THR A 65 -13.21 -9.10 1.24
C THR A 65 -13.40 -7.83 2.06
N ARG A 66 -12.33 -7.33 2.68
CA ARG A 66 -12.31 -6.03 3.34
C ARG A 66 -11.71 -5.00 2.39
N HIS A 67 -12.33 -3.82 2.32
CA HIS A 67 -11.87 -2.71 1.50
C HIS A 67 -11.46 -1.55 2.40
N TYR A 68 -10.29 -0.98 2.15
CA TYR A 68 -9.73 0.14 2.88
C TYR A 68 -9.41 1.26 1.90
N THR A 69 -9.90 2.47 2.18
CA THR A 69 -9.38 3.67 1.52
C THR A 69 -8.03 3.99 2.17
N TRP A 70 -6.95 3.79 1.43
CA TRP A 70 -5.60 4.07 1.92
C TRP A 70 -5.29 5.56 1.86
N GLN A 71 -5.66 6.23 0.77
CA GLN A 71 -5.50 7.66 0.59
C GLN A 71 -6.52 8.20 -0.41
N THR A 72 -6.93 9.45 -0.24
CA THR A 72 -7.78 10.18 -1.18
C THR A 72 -7.00 11.37 -1.73
N TYR A 73 -7.04 11.54 -3.05
CA TYR A 73 -6.46 12.66 -3.77
C TYR A 73 -7.61 13.42 -4.47
N PRO A 74 -8.02 14.57 -3.93
CA PRO A 74 -9.03 15.40 -4.56
C PRO A 74 -8.44 16.13 -5.77
N LEU A 75 -9.18 16.14 -6.88
CA LEU A 75 -8.92 17.02 -8.02
C LEU A 75 -10.04 18.07 -8.13
N GLU A 76 -9.74 19.15 -8.85
CA GLU A 76 -10.72 20.21 -9.11
C GLU A 76 -11.93 19.69 -9.89
N GLY A 77 -13.10 20.21 -9.54
CA GLY A 77 -14.34 19.97 -10.29
C GLY A 77 -14.35 20.63 -11.66
N VAL A 78 -15.27 20.20 -12.52
CA VAL A 78 -15.41 20.70 -13.89
C VAL A 78 -16.88 20.86 -14.26
N VAL A 79 -17.17 21.72 -15.23
CA VAL A 79 -18.49 21.76 -15.88
C VAL A 79 -18.35 21.04 -17.21
N ILE A 80 -19.15 20.00 -17.42
CA ILE A 80 -19.11 19.17 -18.63
C ILE A 80 -20.37 19.41 -19.46
N ALA A 81 -20.20 19.85 -20.71
CA ALA A 81 -21.29 20.09 -21.63
C ALA A 81 -21.90 18.76 -22.17
N PRO A 82 -23.11 18.79 -22.75
CA PRO A 82 -23.72 17.59 -23.32
C PRO A 82 -22.82 16.94 -24.37
N ARG A 83 -22.52 15.64 -24.20
CA ARG A 83 -21.68 14.82 -25.10
C ARG A 83 -20.24 15.32 -25.28
N GLU A 84 -19.79 16.28 -24.47
CA GLU A 84 -18.39 16.70 -24.45
C GLU A 84 -17.50 15.59 -23.88
N GLU A 85 -16.24 15.52 -24.31
CA GLU A 85 -15.21 14.74 -23.66
C GLU A 85 -14.18 15.70 -23.06
N GLN A 86 -13.99 15.65 -21.75
CA GLN A 86 -12.98 16.44 -21.04
C GLN A 86 -11.96 15.53 -20.37
N ARG A 87 -10.71 15.95 -20.36
CA ARG A 87 -9.57 15.23 -19.77
C ARG A 87 -8.99 16.06 -18.64
N VAL A 88 -8.87 15.47 -17.46
CA VAL A 88 -8.27 16.09 -16.29
C VAL A 88 -6.99 15.32 -15.95
N PRO A 89 -5.80 15.85 -16.30
CA PRO A 89 -4.54 15.20 -15.98
C PRO A 89 -4.26 15.25 -14.48
N PHE A 90 -3.58 14.23 -13.96
CA PHE A 90 -3.14 14.19 -12.57
C PHE A 90 -1.78 13.52 -12.40
N THR A 91 -1.10 13.91 -11.32
CA THR A 91 0.06 13.21 -10.78
C THR A 91 -0.14 13.06 -9.28
N ILE A 92 -0.08 11.83 -8.77
CA ILE A 92 -0.22 11.51 -7.34
C ILE A 92 0.94 10.64 -6.88
N ARG A 93 1.42 10.81 -5.65
CA ARG A 93 2.47 9.95 -5.09
C ARG A 93 1.85 8.83 -4.27
N LEU A 94 2.24 7.58 -4.53
CA LEU A 94 1.83 6.46 -3.69
C LEU A 94 2.47 6.56 -2.30
N PRO A 95 1.74 6.26 -1.21
CA PRO A 95 2.30 6.33 0.14
C PRO A 95 3.40 5.29 0.33
N TYR A 96 4.45 5.61 1.09
CA TYR A 96 5.56 4.68 1.34
C TYR A 96 5.13 3.45 2.16
N ASP A 97 4.08 3.57 2.95
CA ASP A 97 3.49 2.49 3.73
C ASP A 97 2.45 1.66 2.97
N LEU A 98 2.24 1.93 1.67
CA LEU A 98 1.29 1.17 0.86
C LEU A 98 1.74 -0.30 0.79
N PRO A 99 0.84 -1.27 1.11
CA PRO A 99 1.15 -2.68 0.96
C PRO A 99 1.51 -3.03 -0.48
N ILE A 100 2.25 -4.12 -0.65
CA ILE A 100 2.47 -4.71 -1.96
C ILE A 100 1.29 -5.58 -2.36
N SER A 101 1.05 -5.66 -3.66
CA SER A 101 0.05 -6.55 -4.24
C SER A 101 0.43 -8.02 -4.03
N GLY A 102 -0.58 -8.88 -3.89
CA GLY A 102 -0.40 -10.31 -3.74
C GLY A 102 -1.68 -11.06 -4.09
N ALA A 103 -1.66 -12.39 -3.96
CA ALA A 103 -2.80 -13.24 -4.34
C ALA A 103 -4.12 -12.81 -3.68
N ASN A 104 -4.06 -12.37 -2.41
CA ASN A 104 -5.22 -11.95 -1.64
C ASN A 104 -5.26 -10.43 -1.38
N HIS A 105 -4.28 -9.66 -1.85
CA HIS A 105 -4.15 -8.22 -1.63
C HIS A 105 -4.18 -7.49 -2.97
N HIS A 106 -5.30 -6.83 -3.26
CA HIS A 106 -5.49 -6.09 -4.50
C HIS A 106 -5.48 -4.59 -4.23
N ILE A 107 -4.85 -3.84 -5.13
CA ILE A 107 -4.76 -2.39 -5.03
C ILE A 107 -5.40 -1.78 -6.26
N SER A 108 -6.20 -0.74 -6.05
CA SER A 108 -6.87 -0.05 -7.15
C SER A 108 -6.99 1.44 -6.89
N ILE A 109 -7.05 2.22 -7.96
CA ILE A 109 -7.41 3.63 -7.93
C ILE A 109 -8.88 3.70 -8.31
N LYS A 110 -9.73 4.10 -7.36
CA LYS A 110 -11.15 4.30 -7.56
C LYS A 110 -11.44 5.78 -7.78
N THR A 111 -12.01 6.10 -8.93
CA THR A 111 -12.41 7.46 -9.29
C THR A 111 -13.90 7.63 -9.03
N GLY A 112 -14.28 8.77 -8.45
CA GLY A 112 -15.68 9.18 -8.30
C GLY A 112 -15.86 10.63 -8.71
N LEU A 113 -16.95 10.92 -9.43
CA LEU A 113 -17.38 12.28 -9.71
C LEU A 113 -18.54 12.64 -8.79
N ASP A 114 -18.40 13.71 -8.01
CA ASP A 114 -19.48 14.27 -7.19
C ASP A 114 -20.34 15.19 -8.07
N ILE A 115 -21.54 14.73 -8.42
CA ILE A 115 -22.47 15.47 -9.28
C ILE A 115 -23.78 15.70 -8.53
N GLU A 116 -24.15 16.96 -8.35
CA GLU A 116 -25.35 17.33 -7.61
C GLU A 116 -26.60 16.66 -8.19
N LYS A 117 -27.39 15.97 -7.34
CA LYS A 117 -28.67 15.34 -7.68
C LYS A 117 -28.57 14.27 -8.79
N ALA A 118 -27.39 13.73 -9.05
CA ALA A 118 -27.20 12.58 -9.94
C ALA A 118 -26.68 11.36 -9.16
N ILE A 119 -26.68 10.20 -9.82
CA ILE A 119 -25.92 9.05 -9.33
C ILE A 119 -24.46 9.29 -9.72
N ASP A 120 -23.57 9.36 -8.74
CA ASP A 120 -22.15 9.62 -8.93
C ASP A 120 -21.52 8.56 -9.85
N PRO A 121 -21.03 8.97 -11.04
CA PRO A 121 -20.22 8.11 -11.89
C PRO A 121 -18.97 7.66 -11.14
N SER A 122 -18.60 6.40 -11.29
CA SER A 122 -17.37 5.88 -10.72
C SER A 122 -16.69 4.88 -11.62
N ASP A 123 -15.39 4.76 -11.42
CA ASP A 123 -14.49 3.87 -12.14
C ASP A 123 -13.45 3.29 -11.17
N SER A 124 -12.81 2.17 -11.52
CA SER A 124 -11.87 1.49 -10.66
C SER A 124 -10.80 0.73 -11.45
N ASP A 125 -9.58 1.27 -11.43
CA ASP A 125 -8.43 0.65 -12.07
C ASP A 125 -7.55 -0.11 -11.10
N ARG A 126 -7.33 -1.39 -11.38
CA ARG A 126 -6.33 -2.19 -10.67
C ARG A 126 -4.92 -1.78 -11.09
N ILE A 127 -4.06 -1.63 -10.08
CA ILE A 127 -2.61 -1.45 -10.23
C ILE A 127 -1.88 -2.60 -9.53
N LEU A 128 -0.70 -2.93 -10.02
CA LEU A 128 0.22 -3.85 -9.39
C LEU A 128 1.27 -3.03 -8.63
N VAL A 129 1.34 -3.23 -7.32
CA VAL A 129 2.34 -2.59 -6.45
C VAL A 129 3.37 -3.62 -6.04
N GLU A 130 4.62 -3.40 -6.45
CA GLU A 130 5.76 -4.21 -6.10
C GLU A 130 6.53 -3.64 -4.91
N LEU A 131 7.43 -4.44 -4.36
CA LEU A 131 8.29 -4.01 -3.27
C LEU A 131 9.24 -2.89 -3.73
N HIS A 132 9.30 -1.80 -2.96
CA HIS A 132 10.22 -0.69 -3.20
C HIS A 132 11.67 -1.19 -3.29
N PRO A 133 12.52 -0.65 -4.20
CA PRO A 133 13.95 -0.98 -4.25
C PRO A 133 14.70 -0.97 -2.91
N LYS A 134 14.51 0.05 -2.06
CA LYS A 134 15.02 0.13 -0.68
C LYS A 134 14.55 -1.02 0.20
N ALA A 135 13.27 -1.36 0.17
CA ALA A 135 12.74 -2.50 0.90
C ALA A 135 13.35 -3.83 0.41
N LYS A 136 13.52 -4.01 -0.90
CA LYS A 136 14.23 -5.17 -1.48
C LYS A 136 15.66 -5.26 -0.94
N ALA A 137 16.40 -4.15 -0.94
CA ALA A 137 17.76 -4.10 -0.43
C ALA A 137 17.86 -4.42 1.07
N VAL A 138 16.89 -3.99 1.88
CA VAL A 138 16.81 -4.36 3.31
C VAL A 138 16.67 -5.87 3.46
N ILE A 139 15.73 -6.50 2.75
CA ILE A 139 15.53 -7.95 2.80
C ILE A 139 16.80 -8.70 2.34
N GLU A 140 17.43 -8.27 1.24
CA GLU A 140 18.69 -8.86 0.76
C GLU A 140 19.84 -8.74 1.77
N VAL A 141 19.87 -7.66 2.56
CA VAL A 141 20.86 -7.51 3.64
C VAL A 141 20.59 -8.52 4.75
N PHE A 142 19.35 -8.71 5.16
CA PHE A 142 18.98 -9.76 6.12
C PHE A 142 19.37 -11.16 5.61
N GLU A 143 19.15 -11.45 4.33
CA GLU A 143 19.60 -12.71 3.72
C GLU A 143 21.12 -12.89 3.81
N LYS A 144 21.90 -11.83 3.59
CA LYS A 144 23.37 -11.84 3.76
C LYS A 144 23.81 -11.96 5.23
N LEU A 145 22.93 -11.65 6.16
CA LEU A 145 23.11 -11.88 7.60
C LEU A 145 22.64 -13.28 8.04
N ASN A 146 22.32 -14.16 7.07
CA ASN A 146 21.78 -15.50 7.30
C ASN A 146 20.39 -15.49 7.95
N PHE A 147 19.53 -14.54 7.61
CA PHE A 147 18.09 -14.66 7.82
C PHE A 147 17.40 -15.15 6.54
N ARG A 148 16.16 -15.62 6.67
CA ARG A 148 15.30 -15.99 5.54
C ARG A 148 13.92 -15.41 5.76
N LEU A 149 13.32 -14.88 4.70
CA LEU A 149 11.91 -14.48 4.72
C LEU A 149 11.07 -15.74 4.91
N HIS A 150 10.38 -15.81 6.05
CA HIS A 150 9.54 -16.94 6.42
C HIS A 150 8.10 -16.71 5.96
N GLN A 151 7.53 -15.57 6.32
CA GLN A 151 6.15 -15.23 6.07
C GLN A 151 5.98 -13.74 5.76
N ARG A 152 4.87 -13.42 5.10
CA ARG A 152 4.40 -12.06 4.90
C ARG A 152 2.89 -12.00 5.10
N ASP A 153 2.41 -11.21 6.05
CA ASP A 153 0.98 -11.10 6.36
C ASP A 153 0.56 -9.65 6.70
N SER A 154 -0.74 -9.43 6.79
CA SER A 154 -1.37 -8.19 7.25
C SER A 154 -1.61 -8.23 8.76
N GLU A 155 -0.89 -7.41 9.50
CA GLU A 155 -0.95 -7.35 10.97
C GLU A 155 -1.54 -6.04 11.49
N ALA A 156 -2.01 -6.06 12.74
CA ALA A 156 -2.55 -4.87 13.38
C ALA A 156 -1.49 -3.77 13.46
N ALA A 157 -1.77 -2.60 12.88
CA ALA A 157 -0.81 -1.50 12.79
C ALA A 157 -0.36 -0.96 14.16
N SER A 158 -1.15 -1.18 15.21
CA SER A 158 -0.81 -0.82 16.58
C SER A 158 0.47 -1.50 17.06
N LYS A 159 0.80 -2.71 16.56
CA LYS A 159 2.06 -3.42 16.82
C LYS A 159 3.28 -2.56 16.44
N TYR A 160 3.15 -1.75 15.39
CA TYR A 160 4.18 -0.86 14.86
C TYR A 160 3.97 0.63 15.22
N ARG A 161 3.05 0.92 16.15
CA ARG A 161 2.64 2.30 16.51
C ARG A 161 2.20 3.14 15.30
N SER A 162 1.61 2.49 14.30
CA SER A 162 1.08 3.14 13.10
C SER A 162 -0.43 3.41 13.23
N GLN A 163 -0.91 4.47 12.57
CA GLN A 163 -2.34 4.83 12.53
C GLN A 163 -3.09 4.15 11.38
N ARG A 164 -2.41 3.35 10.56
CA ARG A 164 -3.03 2.59 9.47
C ARG A 164 -3.99 1.52 10.02
N PRO A 165 -4.94 1.02 9.22
CA PRO A 165 -5.79 -0.08 9.66
C PRO A 165 -5.00 -1.39 9.86
N PHE A 166 -3.89 -1.57 9.14
CA PHE A 166 -2.97 -2.69 9.24
C PHE A 166 -1.60 -2.26 8.66
N VAL A 167 -0.57 -3.07 8.85
CA VAL A 167 0.69 -3.00 8.11
C VAL A 167 0.99 -4.34 7.44
N MET A 168 1.85 -4.33 6.43
CA MET A 168 2.42 -5.58 5.91
C MET A 168 3.67 -5.92 6.70
N GLU A 169 3.60 -7.03 7.41
CA GLU A 169 4.71 -7.59 8.17
C GLU A 169 5.51 -8.56 7.31
N TYR A 170 6.83 -8.49 7.41
CA TYR A 170 7.79 -9.40 6.78
C TYR A 170 8.56 -10.09 7.89
N GLU A 171 8.24 -11.34 8.15
CA GLU A 171 8.84 -12.14 9.21
C GLU A 171 10.11 -12.81 8.69
N LEU A 172 11.24 -12.53 9.33
CA LEU A 172 12.56 -13.03 8.98
C LEU A 172 13.10 -13.91 10.10
N LYS A 173 13.44 -15.15 9.76
CA LYS A 173 13.98 -16.12 10.72
C LYS A 173 15.47 -16.37 10.49
N PRO A 174 16.30 -16.40 11.54
CA PRO A 174 17.70 -16.72 11.40
C PRO A 174 17.87 -18.19 10.97
N VAL A 175 18.82 -18.44 10.07
CA VAL A 175 19.17 -19.79 9.62
C VAL A 175 19.84 -20.53 10.77
N PHE A 176 19.44 -21.79 11.00
CA PHE A 176 19.98 -22.64 12.06
C PHE A 176 21.52 -22.67 12.06
N GLY A 177 22.13 -22.48 13.23
CA GLY A 177 23.58 -22.47 13.43
C GLY A 177 24.30 -21.19 12.98
N SER A 178 23.55 -20.16 12.54
CA SER A 178 24.13 -18.84 12.26
C SER A 178 24.37 -18.04 13.55
N HIS A 179 25.19 -17.00 13.46
CA HIS A 179 25.51 -16.07 14.56
C HIS A 179 24.27 -15.56 15.32
N TYR A 180 23.17 -15.32 14.59
CA TYR A 180 21.95 -14.75 15.14
C TYR A 180 20.91 -15.78 15.62
N ALA A 181 21.11 -17.08 15.35
CA ALA A 181 20.11 -18.12 15.61
C ALA A 181 19.96 -18.52 17.09
N GLU A 182 20.95 -18.20 17.92
CA GLU A 182 20.89 -18.44 19.37
C GLU A 182 20.18 -17.29 20.11
N THR A 183 20.24 -16.07 19.56
CA THR A 183 19.70 -14.85 20.18
C THR A 183 18.27 -14.54 19.75
N PHE A 184 17.96 -14.67 18.46
CA PHE A 184 16.67 -14.23 17.91
C PHE A 184 15.81 -15.41 17.51
N ASP A 185 14.51 -15.34 17.84
CA ASP A 185 13.51 -16.25 17.27
C ASP A 185 13.14 -15.80 15.86
N GLU A 186 12.82 -14.52 15.74
CA GLU A 186 12.49 -13.82 14.50
C GLU A 186 12.77 -12.32 14.59
N VAL A 187 12.88 -11.70 13.43
CA VAL A 187 12.89 -10.25 13.25
C VAL A 187 11.76 -9.93 12.29
N GLU A 188 10.91 -8.99 12.66
CA GLU A 188 9.75 -8.62 11.85
C GLU A 188 9.93 -7.20 11.34
N LEU A 189 9.66 -7.01 10.05
CA LEU A 189 9.76 -5.70 9.42
C LEU A 189 8.40 -5.23 8.94
N ALA A 190 8.11 -3.95 9.13
CA ALA A 190 7.16 -3.20 8.34
C ALA A 190 7.89 -2.03 7.68
N PHE A 191 7.45 -1.66 6.47
CA PHE A 191 7.95 -0.47 5.79
C PHE A 191 6.94 0.66 5.94
N GLU A 192 7.43 1.85 6.26
CA GLU A 192 6.60 3.05 6.47
C GLU A 192 7.33 4.31 6.00
N GLU A 193 6.65 5.45 6.02
CA GLU A 193 7.28 6.74 5.75
C GLU A 193 8.03 7.25 6.99
N ILE A 194 9.34 7.49 6.83
CA ILE A 194 10.19 8.13 7.84
C ILE A 194 10.93 9.27 7.15
N ASP A 195 10.78 10.49 7.67
CA ASP A 195 11.40 11.71 7.14
C ASP A 195 11.13 11.96 5.64
N GLY A 196 9.94 11.59 5.15
CA GLY A 196 9.52 11.80 3.76
C GLY A 196 10.04 10.75 2.77
N ASP A 197 10.61 9.66 3.27
CA ASP A 197 11.21 8.58 2.49
C ASP A 197 10.84 7.21 3.07
N LEU A 198 11.18 6.13 2.36
CA LEU A 198 10.99 4.78 2.87
C LEU A 198 11.88 4.53 4.09
N GLY A 199 11.26 4.15 5.20
CA GLY A 199 11.91 3.68 6.41
C GLY A 199 11.53 2.25 6.76
N VAL A 200 12.18 1.73 7.81
CA VAL A 200 11.92 0.42 8.39
C VAL A 200 11.44 0.63 9.82
N ALA A 201 10.34 -0.01 10.16
CA ALA A 201 9.92 -0.29 11.51
C ALA A 201 10.20 -1.77 11.78
N MET A 202 11.11 -2.05 12.70
CA MET A 202 11.62 -3.39 13.00
C MET A 202 11.25 -3.78 14.42
N LEU A 203 10.58 -4.91 14.56
CA LEU A 203 10.36 -5.57 15.85
C LEU A 203 11.36 -6.70 15.99
N ILE A 204 11.90 -6.83 17.20
CA ILE A 204 12.90 -7.82 17.54
C ILE A 204 12.34 -8.66 18.67
N ASP A 205 12.14 -9.95 18.40
CA ASP A 205 11.81 -10.94 19.41
C ASP A 205 13.06 -11.78 19.77
N GLN A 206 13.40 -11.78 21.06
CA GLN A 206 14.59 -12.46 21.58
C GLN A 206 14.20 -13.82 22.16
N ARG A 207 14.99 -14.84 21.83
CA ARG A 207 14.94 -16.13 22.51
C ARG A 207 15.29 -15.94 23.99
N ARG A 208 14.33 -16.10 24.89
CA ARG A 208 14.61 -16.31 26.31
C ARG A 208 14.43 -17.79 26.66
N SER A 209 15.51 -18.45 27.10
CA SER A 209 15.41 -19.78 27.71
C SER A 209 14.93 -19.66 29.16
N GLY A 210 13.72 -20.13 29.47
CA GLY A 210 13.24 -20.24 30.85
C GLY A 210 11.72 -20.23 30.98
N LEU A 211 11.21 -20.96 31.97
CA LEU A 211 9.79 -21.11 32.34
C LEU A 211 9.15 -19.77 32.80
N ALA A 212 8.89 -18.87 31.86
CA ALA A 212 7.97 -17.75 32.03
C ALA A 212 6.99 -17.77 30.86
N GLU A 213 5.81 -18.36 31.11
CA GLU A 213 4.69 -18.33 30.20
C GLU A 213 4.28 -16.89 29.88
N LYS A 214 4.31 -16.52 28.59
CA LYS A 214 3.31 -15.68 27.90
C LYS A 214 2.81 -14.41 28.61
N LEU A 215 3.69 -13.65 29.26
CA LEU A 215 3.37 -12.32 29.77
C LEU A 215 4.48 -11.36 29.35
N ASP A 216 4.12 -10.45 28.44
CA ASP A 216 4.92 -9.36 27.87
C ASP A 216 6.34 -9.76 27.42
N LEU A 217 6.43 -10.30 26.20
CA LEU A 217 7.69 -10.24 25.45
C LEU A 217 8.03 -8.74 25.30
N ASP A 218 9.22 -8.33 25.73
CA ASP A 218 9.76 -6.98 25.51
C ASP A 218 10.09 -6.80 24.02
N GLU A 219 9.08 -6.87 23.14
CA GLU A 219 9.19 -6.59 21.72
C GLU A 219 9.75 -5.17 21.58
N THR A 220 10.99 -5.06 21.10
CA THR A 220 11.63 -3.77 20.95
C THR A 220 11.40 -3.24 19.54
N LEU A 221 10.57 -2.21 19.43
CA LEU A 221 10.33 -1.50 18.18
C LEU A 221 11.43 -0.48 17.91
N VAL A 222 12.19 -0.70 16.83
CA VAL A 222 13.21 0.22 16.32
C VAL A 222 12.75 0.78 14.98
N LYS A 223 12.85 2.10 14.78
CA LYS A 223 12.51 2.76 13.52
C LYS A 223 13.73 3.49 12.96
N PHE A 224 14.02 3.30 11.68
CA PHE A 224 15.15 3.98 11.02
C PHE A 224 14.89 4.24 9.52
N PRO A 225 15.36 5.37 8.96
CA PRO A 225 15.19 5.67 7.54
C PRO A 225 16.12 4.82 6.66
N VAL A 226 15.70 4.56 5.41
CA VAL A 226 16.54 3.92 4.39
C VAL A 226 16.86 4.94 3.30
N THR A 227 18.03 5.55 3.38
CA THR A 227 18.44 6.58 2.42
C THR A 227 18.79 6.00 1.04
N ASP A 228 18.75 6.80 -0.02
CA ASP A 228 19.25 6.39 -1.35
C ASP A 228 20.74 6.00 -1.31
N ALA A 229 21.52 6.62 -0.43
CA ALA A 229 22.92 6.27 -0.23
C ALA A 229 23.08 4.81 0.27
N ALA A 230 22.09 4.28 0.98
CA ALA A 230 22.06 2.89 1.44
C ALA A 230 21.93 1.91 0.27
N LEU A 231 21.21 2.29 -0.81
CA LEU A 231 21.16 1.51 -2.05
C LEU A 231 22.49 1.51 -2.79
N ALA A 232 23.14 2.68 -2.89
CA ALA A 232 24.43 2.80 -3.57
C ALA A 232 25.59 2.13 -2.81
N LYS A 233 25.45 1.99 -1.48
CA LYS A 233 26.45 1.41 -0.59
C LYS A 233 25.82 0.34 0.31
N PRO A 234 25.53 -0.87 -0.21
CA PRO A 234 24.89 -1.94 0.55
C PRO A 234 25.61 -2.32 1.85
N ARG A 235 26.93 -2.08 1.93
CA ARG A 235 27.72 -2.26 3.14
C ARG A 235 27.26 -1.36 4.29
N LEU A 236 26.94 -0.09 4.03
CA LEU A 236 26.46 0.82 5.07
C LEU A 236 25.09 0.41 5.58
N LEU A 237 24.19 -0.03 4.69
CA LEU A 237 22.90 -0.57 5.10
C LEU A 237 23.05 -1.81 6.00
N LYS A 238 23.99 -2.69 5.64
CA LYS A 238 24.35 -3.85 6.45
C LYS A 238 24.87 -3.44 7.82
N GLU A 239 25.82 -2.51 7.89
CA GLU A 239 26.37 -2.00 9.15
C GLU A 239 25.26 -1.39 10.02
N THR A 240 24.37 -0.56 9.47
CA THR A 240 23.21 -0.01 10.20
C THR A 240 22.30 -1.09 10.79
N ILE A 241 21.96 -2.12 10.00
CA ILE A 241 21.10 -3.22 10.46
C ILE A 241 21.80 -4.04 11.53
N GLN A 242 23.08 -4.38 11.34
CA GLN A 242 23.88 -5.08 12.34
C GLN A 242 23.97 -4.26 13.64
N ASP A 243 24.25 -2.97 13.56
CA ASP A 243 24.29 -2.08 14.73
C ASP A 243 22.97 -2.01 15.49
N GLN A 244 21.82 -2.29 14.84
CA GLN A 244 20.55 -2.45 15.56
C GLN A 244 20.45 -3.82 16.24
N LEU A 245 20.81 -4.90 15.55
CA LEU A 245 20.73 -6.27 16.08
C LEU A 245 21.72 -6.51 17.23
N GLU A 246 22.97 -6.06 17.10
CA GLU A 246 24.03 -6.24 18.10
C GLU A 246 23.78 -5.49 19.41
N ARG A 247 22.78 -4.60 19.49
CA ARG A 247 22.35 -3.99 20.76
C ARG A 247 21.65 -4.98 21.70
N PHE A 248 21.28 -6.15 21.18
CA PHE A 248 20.49 -7.17 21.88
C PHE A 248 21.25 -8.50 22.05
N ILE A 249 22.54 -8.52 21.70
CA ILE A 249 23.48 -9.63 21.94
C ILE A 249 24.40 -9.23 23.09
#